data_AF-A0A2D4P3G3-F1
#
_entry.id   AF-A0A2D4P3G3-F1
#
_cell.length_a   1.000
_cell.length_b   1.000
_cell.length_c   1.000
_cell.angle_alpha   90.00
_cell.angle_beta   90.00
_cell.angle_gamma   90.00
#
_symmetry.space_group_name_H-M   'P 1'
#
loop_
_entity.id
_entity.type
_entity.pdbx_description
1 polymer ?
#
loop_
_entity_poly.entity_id
_entity_poly.type
_entity_poly.pdbx_seq_one_letter_code
_entity_poly.pdbx_strand_id
1 'polypeptide(L)'
;MFLGLDGTLYDYFNGYNDLKNKNIRFVGEANQRIKEDFLRILRYFRFYGRIAEKPDDHDAQTLEAIKENAKGLAGISGERIWTELKKIIVGKYANQLIHLLYELTVTDYIGLPVNGNLQEFDTVCKNVQNLFPKPMTILTSLLKVPCDLSKLDLRLKLSKDEKNLGLFLLKHRRDLTKASDTSMPLKPYQDFILDARESSATSRIHELLKYQGEEQLLKEMQGWSIPSFPVTGHDLRQMGISSGKDIGPLLQQLREQWKKSDYQMNKEELLSYVKKA
;
A
#
# COMPACT_ATOMS: atom_id res chain seq x y z
N MET A 1 11.01 19.98 -24.71
CA MET A 1 9.97 20.13 -25.74
C MET A 1 8.92 21.11 -25.25
N PHE A 2 8.38 21.92 -26.14
CA PHE A 2 7.24 22.80 -25.90
C PHE A 2 6.20 22.56 -26.99
N LEU A 3 4.91 22.70 -26.67
CA LEU A 3 3.82 22.55 -27.63
C LEU A 3 3.10 23.90 -27.74
N GLY A 4 3.09 24.48 -28.95
CA GLY A 4 2.30 25.66 -29.25
C GLY A 4 0.81 25.36 -29.19
N LEU A 5 -0.03 26.39 -28.99
CA LEU A 5 -1.50 26.23 -28.97
C LEU A 5 -2.05 25.75 -30.32
N ASP A 6 -1.29 25.95 -31.39
CA ASP A 6 -1.54 25.47 -32.75
C ASP A 6 -1.13 24.00 -32.98
N GLY A 7 -0.52 23.35 -31.99
CA GLY A 7 0.02 21.99 -32.09
C GLY A 7 1.45 21.90 -32.60
N THR A 8 2.13 23.02 -32.86
CA THR A 8 3.54 23.02 -33.28
C THR A 8 4.44 22.54 -32.13
N LEU A 9 5.23 21.49 -32.38
CA LEU A 9 6.18 20.93 -31.41
C LEU A 9 7.57 21.55 -31.58
N TYR A 10 8.05 22.22 -30.52
CA TYR A 10 9.40 22.77 -30.44
C TYR A 10 10.31 21.82 -29.65
N ASP A 11 11.29 21.22 -30.33
CA ASP A 11 12.22 20.26 -29.74
C ASP A 11 13.68 20.66 -29.95
N TYR A 12 14.31 21.18 -28.90
CA TYR A 12 15.69 21.66 -28.93
C TYR A 12 16.74 20.59 -28.60
N PHE A 13 16.30 19.42 -28.13
CA PHE A 13 17.20 18.39 -27.57
C PHE A 13 16.82 16.97 -28.01
N ASN A 14 16.17 16.83 -29.17
CA ASN A 14 15.82 15.53 -29.75
C ASN A 14 14.88 14.67 -28.87
N GLY A 15 14.11 15.31 -27.98
CA GLY A 15 13.20 14.64 -27.05
C GLY A 15 12.05 13.89 -27.74
N TYR A 16 11.62 14.30 -28.94
CA TYR A 16 10.58 13.58 -29.68
C TYR A 16 11.08 12.22 -30.16
N ASN A 17 12.30 12.17 -30.71
CA ASN A 17 12.90 10.92 -31.17
C ASN A 17 13.26 10.02 -29.98
N ASP A 18 13.77 10.57 -28.89
CA ASP A 18 14.00 9.79 -27.67
C ASP A 18 12.70 9.22 -27.11
N LEU A 19 11.62 10.00 -27.09
CA LEU A 19 10.30 9.51 -26.67
C LEU A 19 9.76 8.42 -27.61
N LYS A 20 9.97 8.54 -28.92
CA LYS A 20 9.58 7.53 -29.91
C LYS A 20 10.37 6.24 -29.72
N ASN A 21 11.67 6.35 -29.47
CA ASN A 21 12.58 5.22 -29.28
C ASN A 21 12.61 4.71 -27.83
N LYS A 22 11.78 5.26 -26.94
CA LYS A 22 11.69 4.91 -25.52
C LYS A 22 13.00 5.08 -24.74
N ASN A 23 13.82 6.03 -25.17
CA ASN A 23 15.09 6.37 -24.52
C ASN A 23 14.88 7.42 -23.44
N ILE A 24 15.44 7.18 -22.26
CA ILE A 24 15.45 8.15 -21.17
C ILE A 24 16.87 8.70 -21.07
N ARG A 25 17.06 9.94 -21.51
CA ARG A 25 18.36 10.61 -21.51
C ARG A 25 18.30 11.96 -20.81
N PHE A 26 19.42 12.35 -20.22
CA PHE A 26 19.60 13.68 -19.70
C PHE A 26 19.87 14.67 -20.85
N VAL A 27 19.44 15.91 -20.67
CA VAL A 27 19.87 17.00 -21.54
C VAL A 27 21.29 17.40 -21.12
N GLY A 28 22.28 17.13 -21.97
CA GLY A 28 23.70 17.28 -21.65
C GLY A 28 24.22 16.14 -20.77
N GLU A 29 25.29 16.41 -20.01
CA GLU A 29 25.98 15.40 -19.20
C GLU A 29 25.18 14.96 -17.96
N ALA A 30 24.89 13.66 -17.85
CA ALA A 30 24.08 13.09 -16.76
C ALA A 30 24.62 13.45 -15.37
N ASN A 31 25.94 13.36 -15.17
CA ASN A 31 26.59 13.66 -13.89
C ASN A 31 26.36 15.12 -13.45
N GLN A 32 26.54 16.08 -14.38
CA GLN A 32 26.28 17.49 -14.11
C GLN A 32 24.82 17.74 -13.77
N ARG A 33 23.90 17.15 -14.57
CA ARG A 33 22.47 17.32 -14.33
C ARG A 33 22.05 16.71 -12.99
N ILE A 34 22.58 15.57 -12.59
CA ILE A 34 22.25 14.96 -11.30
C ILE A 34 22.74 15.83 -10.13
N LYS A 35 23.95 16.42 -10.22
CA LYS A 35 24.50 17.31 -9.18
C LYS A 35 23.70 18.61 -9.00
N GLU A 36 23.02 19.10 -10.03
CA GLU A 36 22.09 20.24 -9.91
C GLU A 36 20.87 19.94 -9.03
N ASP A 37 20.34 18.72 -9.10
CA ASP A 37 19.20 18.25 -8.28
C ASP A 37 19.22 16.73 -8.19
N PHE A 38 19.71 16.19 -7.07
CA PHE A 38 19.84 14.74 -6.88
C PHE A 38 18.50 13.98 -6.98
N LEU A 39 17.36 14.66 -6.81
CA LEU A 39 16.05 14.04 -7.04
C LEU A 39 15.87 13.55 -8.50
N ARG A 40 16.67 14.06 -9.43
CA ARG A 40 16.69 13.59 -10.83
C ARG A 40 17.04 12.11 -10.95
N ILE A 41 17.76 11.53 -9.99
CA ILE A 41 17.99 10.09 -9.89
C ILE A 41 16.65 9.35 -9.83
N LEU A 42 15.76 9.70 -8.90
CA LEU A 42 14.45 9.05 -8.80
C LEU A 42 13.54 9.37 -9.98
N ARG A 43 13.67 10.58 -10.56
CA ARG A 43 12.91 10.95 -11.76
C ARG A 43 13.32 10.11 -12.97
N TYR A 44 14.59 9.74 -13.11
CA TYR A 44 15.05 8.81 -14.13
C TYR A 44 14.28 7.49 -14.03
N PHE A 45 14.27 6.83 -12.87
CA PHE A 45 13.54 5.58 -12.66
C PHE A 45 12.03 5.72 -12.90
N ARG A 46 11.43 6.82 -12.41
CA ARG A 46 10.00 7.09 -12.65
C ARG A 46 9.68 7.20 -14.14
N PHE A 47 10.46 7.98 -14.88
CA PHE A 47 10.21 8.18 -16.31
C PHE A 47 10.52 6.92 -17.11
N TYR A 48 11.56 6.18 -16.71
CA TYR A 48 11.87 4.88 -17.28
C TYR A 48 10.71 3.91 -17.14
N GLY A 49 10.17 3.73 -15.93
CA GLY A 49 8.94 2.97 -15.68
C GLY A 49 7.68 3.55 -16.33
N ARG A 50 7.74 4.73 -16.97
CA ARG A 50 6.60 5.31 -17.70
C ARG A 50 6.67 5.06 -19.20
N ILE A 51 7.86 5.09 -19.80
CA ILE A 51 8.01 5.07 -21.26
C ILE A 51 8.75 3.84 -21.79
N ALA A 52 9.59 3.18 -21.00
CA ALA A 52 10.43 2.08 -21.48
C ALA A 52 9.59 0.90 -21.99
N GLU A 53 10.13 0.24 -23.03
CA GLU A 53 9.57 -0.98 -23.61
C GLU A 53 10.12 -2.25 -22.96
N LYS A 54 11.35 -2.19 -22.46
CA LYS A 54 12.04 -3.27 -21.76
C LYS A 54 12.51 -2.77 -20.40
N PRO A 55 12.53 -3.63 -19.38
CA PRO A 55 12.98 -3.24 -18.06
C PRO A 55 14.48 -2.94 -18.00
N ASP A 56 15.31 -3.60 -18.81
CA ASP A 56 16.77 -3.64 -18.57
C ASP A 56 17.62 -2.91 -19.63
N ASP A 57 17.01 -2.12 -20.52
CA ASP A 57 17.68 -1.35 -21.57
C ASP A 57 18.12 0.04 -21.08
N HIS A 58 19.02 0.04 -20.09
CA HIS A 58 19.55 1.25 -19.48
C HIS A 58 20.87 1.70 -20.12
N ASP A 59 21.05 3.02 -20.27
CA ASP A 59 22.35 3.59 -20.63
C ASP A 59 23.35 3.44 -19.47
N ALA A 60 24.46 2.74 -19.73
CA ALA A 60 25.49 2.43 -18.74
C ALA A 60 26.12 3.69 -18.11
N GLN A 61 26.36 4.73 -18.91
CA GLN A 61 26.92 6.00 -18.40
C GLN A 61 25.96 6.69 -17.44
N THR A 62 24.66 6.64 -17.74
CA THR A 62 23.63 7.16 -16.86
C THR A 62 23.56 6.38 -15.54
N LEU A 63 23.66 5.04 -15.57
CA LEU A 63 23.68 4.22 -14.35
C LEU A 63 24.92 4.48 -13.48
N GLU A 64 26.09 4.63 -14.11
CA GLU A 64 27.33 5.00 -13.42
C GLU A 64 27.20 6.37 -12.74
N ALA A 65 26.72 7.38 -13.47
CA ALA A 65 26.47 8.71 -12.90
C ALA A 65 25.46 8.67 -11.74
N ILE A 66 24.43 7.83 -11.80
CA ILE A 66 23.49 7.61 -10.70
C ILE A 66 24.20 7.01 -9.48
N LYS A 67 24.98 5.94 -9.69
CA LYS A 67 25.69 5.23 -8.62
C LYS A 67 26.66 6.15 -7.87
N GLU A 68 27.47 6.92 -8.60
CA GLU A 68 28.44 7.85 -8.03
C GLU A 68 27.78 8.97 -7.20
N ASN A 69 26.57 9.39 -7.60
CA ASN A 69 25.87 10.54 -7.00
C ASN A 69 24.73 10.12 -6.05
N ALA A 70 24.51 8.82 -5.82
CA ALA A 70 23.41 8.30 -4.98
C ALA A 70 23.38 8.93 -3.58
N LYS A 71 24.56 9.13 -2.97
CA LYS A 71 24.72 9.75 -1.65
C LYS A 71 24.10 11.16 -1.57
N GLY A 72 24.05 11.90 -2.67
CA GLY A 72 23.44 13.23 -2.71
C GLY A 72 21.94 13.24 -2.39
N LEU A 73 21.25 12.10 -2.55
CA LEU A 73 19.85 11.96 -2.13
C LEU A 73 19.65 12.11 -0.63
N ALA A 74 20.69 11.90 0.20
CA ALA A 74 20.64 12.17 1.63
C ALA A 74 20.32 13.65 1.94
N GLY A 75 20.70 14.57 1.04
CA GLY A 75 20.40 16.00 1.16
C GLY A 75 19.01 16.41 0.66
N ILE A 76 18.23 15.49 0.06
CA ILE A 76 16.89 15.80 -0.46
C ILE A 76 15.82 15.54 0.60
N SER A 77 14.89 16.48 0.75
CA SER A 77 13.73 16.38 1.65
C SER A 77 12.95 15.08 1.45
N GLY A 78 12.52 14.46 2.55
CA GLY A 78 11.78 13.20 2.54
C GLY A 78 10.52 13.21 1.69
N GLU A 79 9.77 14.31 1.72
CA GLU A 79 8.51 14.49 1.01
C GLU A 79 8.68 14.44 -0.51
N ARG A 80 9.76 15.07 -1.00
CA ARG A 80 10.13 15.05 -2.43
C ARG A 80 10.53 13.66 -2.89
N ILE A 81 11.32 12.95 -2.08
CA ILE A 81 11.68 11.55 -2.35
C ILE A 81 10.43 10.69 -2.37
N TRP A 82 9.58 10.83 -1.35
CA TRP A 82 8.37 10.03 -1.22
C TRP A 82 7.42 10.22 -2.39
N THR A 83 7.30 11.46 -2.89
CA THR A 83 6.49 11.78 -4.07
C THR A 83 6.95 11.05 -5.33
N GLU A 84 8.27 10.92 -5.54
CA GLU A 84 8.81 10.17 -6.68
C GLU A 84 8.74 8.65 -6.44
N LEU A 85 9.10 8.18 -5.24
CA LEU A 85 9.08 6.77 -4.88
C LEU A 85 7.68 6.16 -5.00
N LYS A 86 6.62 6.88 -4.57
CA LYS A 86 5.23 6.44 -4.77
C LYS A 86 4.90 6.15 -6.22
N LYS A 87 5.40 6.97 -7.14
CA LYS A 87 5.14 6.83 -8.58
C LYS A 87 5.95 5.70 -9.21
N ILE A 88 7.16 5.44 -8.70
CA ILE A 88 7.99 4.30 -9.12
C ILE A 88 7.32 2.99 -8.69
N ILE A 89 6.92 2.89 -7.42
CA ILE A 89 6.40 1.64 -6.83
C ILE A 89 5.08 1.17 -7.47
N VAL A 90 4.22 2.09 -7.89
CA VAL A 90 2.96 1.76 -8.58
C VAL A 90 3.08 1.82 -10.11
N GLY A 91 4.28 2.10 -10.62
CA GLY A 91 4.56 2.24 -12.04
C GLY A 91 4.82 0.91 -12.75
N LYS A 92 5.00 0.96 -14.08
CA LYS A 92 5.45 -0.20 -14.85
C LYS A 92 6.88 -0.54 -14.42
N TYR A 93 7.20 -1.83 -14.43
CA TYR A 93 8.51 -2.36 -14.04
C TYR A 93 8.92 -2.00 -12.60
N ALA A 94 7.97 -1.69 -11.71
CA ALA A 94 8.28 -1.40 -10.31
C ALA A 94 9.16 -2.48 -9.67
N ASN A 95 8.93 -3.74 -10.03
CA ASN A 95 9.74 -4.86 -9.59
C ASN A 95 11.23 -4.66 -9.96
N GLN A 96 11.53 -4.59 -11.26
CA GLN A 96 12.89 -4.47 -11.78
C GLN A 96 13.58 -3.17 -11.33
N LEU A 97 12.84 -2.06 -11.30
CA LEU A 97 13.40 -0.76 -10.91
C LEU A 97 13.78 -0.71 -9.43
N ILE A 98 13.01 -1.34 -8.53
CA ILE A 98 13.39 -1.44 -7.12
C ILE A 98 14.63 -2.33 -6.96
N HIS A 99 14.73 -3.46 -7.67
CA HIS A 99 15.96 -4.28 -7.68
C HIS A 99 17.18 -3.48 -8.14
N LEU A 100 17.05 -2.71 -9.21
CA LEU A 100 18.12 -1.85 -9.72
C LEU A 100 18.50 -0.74 -8.73
N LEU A 101 17.52 -0.15 -8.02
CA LEU A 101 17.81 0.83 -6.95
C LEU A 101 18.65 0.22 -5.82
N TYR A 102 18.41 -1.05 -5.47
CA TYR A 102 19.22 -1.79 -4.50
C TYR A 102 20.63 -2.06 -5.02
N GLU A 103 20.76 -2.52 -6.26
CA GLU A 103 22.06 -2.76 -6.91
C GLU A 103 22.93 -1.49 -6.96
N LEU A 104 22.32 -0.35 -7.23
CA LEU A 104 22.98 0.94 -7.30
C LEU A 104 23.15 1.61 -5.93
N THR A 105 22.77 0.94 -4.83
CA THR A 105 22.84 1.44 -3.44
C THR A 105 22.07 2.74 -3.19
N VAL A 106 21.11 3.06 -4.05
CA VAL A 106 20.28 4.27 -3.93
C VAL A 106 19.34 4.15 -2.73
N THR A 107 18.91 2.93 -2.41
CA THR A 107 17.99 2.61 -1.31
C THR A 107 18.47 3.11 0.05
N ASP A 108 19.79 3.14 0.26
CA ASP A 108 20.44 3.52 1.51
C ASP A 108 20.18 4.99 1.89
N TYR A 109 19.89 5.83 0.89
CA TYR A 109 19.72 7.28 1.06
C TYR A 109 18.26 7.74 1.04
N ILE A 110 17.33 6.85 0.66
CA ILE A 110 15.90 7.14 0.49
C ILE A 110 15.01 6.49 1.56
N GLY A 111 15.60 5.92 2.61
CA GLY A 111 14.87 5.41 3.78
C GLY A 111 14.36 3.98 3.66
N LEU A 112 14.67 3.30 2.56
CA LEU A 112 14.41 1.87 2.43
C LEU A 112 15.42 1.07 3.28
N PRO A 113 15.04 -0.12 3.78
CA PRO A 113 15.96 -0.96 4.53
C PRO A 113 17.08 -1.46 3.59
N VAL A 114 18.34 -1.38 4.03
CA VAL A 114 19.52 -1.86 3.29
C VAL A 114 19.35 -3.32 2.84
N ASN A 115 18.82 -4.16 3.74
CA ASN A 115 18.53 -5.57 3.46
C ASN A 115 17.01 -5.81 3.37
N GLY A 116 16.37 -5.15 2.40
CA GLY A 116 14.94 -5.32 2.12
C GLY A 116 14.57 -6.77 1.77
N ASN A 117 13.32 -7.15 2.02
CA ASN A 117 12.82 -8.47 1.64
C ASN A 117 12.43 -8.52 0.15
N LEU A 118 13.43 -8.62 -0.73
CA LEU A 118 13.22 -8.64 -2.18
C LEU A 118 12.37 -9.83 -2.65
N GLN A 119 12.51 -10.99 -2.02
CA GLN A 119 11.70 -12.17 -2.35
C GLN A 119 10.20 -11.91 -2.10
N GLU A 120 9.85 -11.34 -0.93
CA GLU A 120 8.46 -11.00 -0.63
C GLU A 120 7.95 -9.86 -1.52
N PHE A 121 8.82 -8.92 -1.88
CA PHE A 121 8.50 -7.87 -2.86
C PHE A 121 8.21 -8.41 -4.26
N ASP A 122 8.93 -9.43 -4.73
CA ASP A 122 8.65 -10.09 -6.00
C ASP A 122 7.27 -10.77 -6.00
N THR A 123 6.95 -11.47 -4.92
CA THR A 123 5.63 -12.11 -4.74
C THR A 123 4.53 -11.06 -4.71
N VAL A 124 4.68 -10.00 -3.92
CA VAL A 124 3.65 -8.96 -3.78
C VAL A 124 3.46 -8.19 -5.08
N CYS A 125 4.54 -7.88 -5.82
CA CYS A 125 4.42 -7.24 -7.15
C CYS A 125 3.58 -8.08 -8.13
N LYS A 126 3.71 -9.42 -8.09
CA LYS A 126 2.88 -10.33 -8.89
C LYS A 126 1.43 -10.36 -8.39
N ASN A 127 1.25 -10.45 -7.08
CA ASN A 127 -0.08 -10.51 -6.44
C ASN A 127 -0.94 -9.29 -6.77
N VAL A 128 -0.33 -8.10 -6.82
CA VAL A 128 -1.05 -6.84 -7.06
C VAL A 128 -1.13 -6.45 -8.54
N GLN A 129 -0.61 -7.27 -9.44
CA GLN A 129 -0.63 -7.01 -10.88
C GLN A 129 -2.09 -6.89 -11.32
N ASN A 130 -2.52 -5.65 -11.64
CA ASN A 130 -3.89 -5.24 -12.01
C ASN A 130 -4.86 -4.88 -10.86
N LEU A 131 -4.41 -4.79 -9.61
CA LEU A 131 -5.29 -4.52 -8.45
C LEU A 131 -5.24 -3.07 -7.92
N PHE A 132 -4.63 -2.14 -8.66
CA PHE A 132 -4.43 -0.73 -8.28
C PHE A 132 -4.08 -0.56 -6.79
N PRO A 133 -2.94 -1.12 -6.34
CA PRO A 133 -2.54 -1.08 -4.94
C PRO A 133 -2.15 0.33 -4.51
N LYS A 134 -2.33 0.65 -3.22
CA LYS A 134 -1.69 1.83 -2.64
C LYS A 134 -0.17 1.63 -2.63
N PRO A 135 0.66 2.68 -2.77
CA PRO A 135 2.12 2.53 -2.77
C PRO A 135 2.66 1.84 -1.51
N MET A 136 2.07 2.15 -0.36
CA MET A 136 2.47 1.55 0.91
C MET A 136 2.18 0.04 0.98
N THR A 137 1.19 -0.45 0.24
CA THR A 137 0.85 -1.88 0.16
C THR A 137 2.01 -2.66 -0.43
N ILE A 138 2.56 -2.20 -1.55
CA ILE A 138 3.74 -2.83 -2.17
C ILE A 138 4.98 -2.55 -1.32
N LEU A 139 5.23 -1.31 -0.90
CA LEU A 139 6.45 -0.96 -0.17
C LEU A 139 6.62 -1.79 1.11
N THR A 140 5.53 -2.07 1.81
CA THR A 140 5.57 -2.84 3.07
C THR A 140 6.19 -4.24 2.90
N SER A 141 6.14 -4.82 1.69
CA SER A 141 6.79 -6.11 1.44
C SER A 141 8.31 -6.07 1.59
N LEU A 142 8.95 -4.92 1.41
CA LEU A 142 10.38 -4.74 1.65
C LEU A 142 10.72 -4.69 3.14
N LEU A 143 9.74 -4.39 4.00
CA LEU A 143 9.92 -4.21 5.44
C LEU A 143 9.77 -5.56 6.16
N LYS A 144 10.68 -5.84 7.10
CA LYS A 144 10.69 -7.09 7.86
C LYS A 144 10.03 -6.90 9.23
N VAL A 145 10.28 -5.75 9.86
CA VAL A 145 9.82 -5.45 11.22
C VAL A 145 9.24 -4.04 11.34
N PRO A 146 8.40 -3.75 12.35
CA PRO A 146 7.83 -2.40 12.57
C PRO A 146 8.87 -1.29 12.76
N CYS A 147 10.09 -1.63 13.19
CA CYS A 147 11.20 -0.69 13.29
C CYS A 147 11.62 -0.14 11.91
N ASP A 148 11.55 -0.96 10.85
CA ASP A 148 11.88 -0.52 9.49
C ASP A 148 10.90 0.57 9.02
N LEU A 149 9.61 0.40 9.32
CA LEU A 149 8.58 1.39 9.00
C LEU A 149 8.79 2.69 9.79
N SER A 150 9.25 2.60 11.04
CA SER A 150 9.54 3.77 11.86
C SER A 150 10.72 4.58 11.30
N LYS A 151 11.75 3.90 10.79
CA LYS A 151 12.89 4.54 10.09
C LYS A 151 12.46 5.17 8.76
N LEU A 152 11.63 4.46 8.01
CA LEU A 152 11.05 4.96 6.76
C LEU A 152 10.24 6.26 7.00
N ASP A 153 9.36 6.25 8.01
CA ASP A 153 8.56 7.41 8.40
C ASP A 153 9.44 8.60 8.82
N LEU A 154 10.47 8.34 9.63
CA LEU A 154 11.41 9.37 10.05
C LEU A 154 12.09 10.06 8.85
N ARG A 155 12.45 9.28 7.82
CA ARG A 155 13.16 9.74 6.62
C ARG A 155 12.26 10.39 5.57
N LEU A 156 11.05 9.86 5.37
CA LEU A 156 10.15 10.22 4.26
C LEU A 156 8.95 11.08 4.67
N LYS A 157 8.72 11.25 5.98
CA LYS A 157 7.61 12.03 6.55
C LYS A 157 6.26 11.52 6.02
N LEU A 158 5.94 10.27 6.35
CA LEU A 158 4.72 9.62 5.85
C LEU A 158 3.48 10.25 6.47
N SER A 159 2.38 10.20 5.73
CA SER A 159 1.07 10.54 6.32
C SER A 159 0.66 9.51 7.37
N LYS A 160 -0.22 9.91 8.28
CA LYS A 160 -0.79 9.03 9.31
C LYS A 160 -1.45 7.78 8.69
N ASP A 161 -2.16 7.96 7.59
CA ASP A 161 -2.84 6.85 6.90
C ASP A 161 -1.85 5.86 6.26
N GLU A 162 -0.78 6.37 5.64
CA GLU A 162 0.30 5.54 5.10
C GLU A 162 0.99 4.74 6.21
N LYS A 163 1.34 5.39 7.34
CA LYS A 163 1.95 4.71 8.48
C LYS A 163 1.04 3.63 9.08
N ASN A 164 -0.24 3.94 9.28
CA ASN A 164 -1.20 3.00 9.83
C ASN A 164 -1.44 1.80 8.90
N LEU A 165 -1.46 2.02 7.58
CA LEU A 165 -1.55 0.95 6.60
C LEU A 165 -0.31 0.04 6.65
N GLY A 166 0.90 0.61 6.68
CA GLY A 166 2.12 -0.18 6.79
C GLY A 166 2.19 -1.01 8.08
N LEU A 167 1.81 -0.41 9.22
CA LEU A 167 1.75 -1.13 10.51
C LEU A 167 0.74 -2.27 10.48
N PHE A 168 -0.44 -2.02 9.90
CA PHE A 168 -1.48 -3.02 9.76
C PHE A 168 -1.00 -4.20 8.92
N LEU A 169 -0.42 -3.94 7.74
CA LEU A 169 0.08 -4.99 6.86
C LEU A 169 1.22 -5.77 7.52
N LEU A 170 2.20 -5.11 8.14
CA LEU A 170 3.29 -5.80 8.86
C LEU A 170 2.77 -6.73 9.95
N LYS A 171 1.73 -6.31 10.67
CA LYS A 171 1.13 -7.08 11.76
C LYS A 171 0.28 -8.25 11.26
N HIS A 172 -0.47 -8.07 10.17
CA HIS A 172 -1.54 -8.97 9.79
C HIS A 172 -1.28 -9.79 8.52
N ARG A 173 -0.25 -9.46 7.72
CA ARG A 173 0.02 -10.13 6.42
C ARG A 173 0.17 -11.65 6.47
N ARG A 174 0.57 -12.20 7.63
CA ARG A 174 0.76 -13.65 7.83
C ARG A 174 -0.35 -14.33 8.61
N ASP A 175 -0.96 -13.60 9.55
CA ASP A 175 -1.88 -14.20 10.53
C ASP A 175 -3.36 -14.00 10.14
N LEU A 176 -3.69 -12.90 9.47
CA LEU A 176 -5.05 -12.64 8.99
C LEU A 176 -5.15 -13.14 7.54
N THR A 177 -5.42 -14.42 7.40
CA THR A 177 -5.57 -15.12 6.11
C THR A 177 -6.99 -15.68 5.98
N LYS A 178 -7.31 -16.18 4.77
CA LYS A 178 -8.60 -16.84 4.53
C LYS A 178 -8.77 -18.05 5.44
N ALA A 179 -10.01 -18.33 5.83
CA ALA A 179 -10.30 -19.49 6.67
C ALA A 179 -9.84 -20.78 5.99
N SER A 180 -9.30 -21.72 6.76
CA SER A 180 -8.94 -23.06 6.28
C SER A 180 -10.16 -23.86 5.83
N ASP A 181 -11.33 -23.52 6.37
CA ASP A 181 -12.62 -24.05 5.95
C ASP A 181 -13.12 -23.29 4.71
N THR A 182 -13.24 -24.01 3.59
CA THR A 182 -13.61 -23.48 2.27
C THR A 182 -15.04 -22.93 2.23
N SER A 183 -15.88 -23.23 3.22
CA SER A 183 -17.27 -22.77 3.24
C SER A 183 -17.41 -21.26 3.45
N MET A 184 -16.48 -20.64 4.21
CA MET A 184 -16.52 -19.20 4.51
C MET A 184 -15.12 -18.58 4.55
N PRO A 185 -14.41 -18.52 3.40
CA PRO A 185 -13.03 -18.03 3.32
C PRO A 185 -12.90 -16.55 3.72
N LEU A 186 -13.97 -15.77 3.58
CA LEU A 186 -13.99 -14.34 3.85
C LEU A 186 -14.19 -13.98 5.33
N LYS A 187 -14.65 -14.94 6.14
CA LYS A 187 -15.08 -14.71 7.52
C LYS A 187 -14.02 -14.08 8.41
N PRO A 188 -12.74 -14.49 8.40
CA PRO A 188 -11.72 -13.84 9.24
C PRO A 188 -11.58 -12.33 8.96
N TYR A 189 -11.71 -11.93 7.70
CA TYR A 189 -11.64 -10.52 7.29
C TYR A 189 -12.89 -9.73 7.69
N GLN A 190 -14.07 -10.33 7.56
CA GLN A 190 -15.34 -9.73 7.99
C GLN A 190 -15.38 -9.55 9.52
N ASP A 191 -14.97 -10.60 10.24
CA ASP A 191 -14.79 -10.62 11.68
C ASP A 191 -13.89 -9.44 12.11
N PHE A 192 -12.75 -9.25 11.44
CA PHE A 192 -11.84 -8.14 11.72
C PHE A 192 -12.49 -6.76 11.53
N ILE A 193 -13.23 -6.55 10.42
CA ILE A 193 -13.87 -5.26 10.12
C ILE A 193 -14.90 -4.90 11.20
N LEU A 194 -15.72 -5.87 11.60
CA LEU A 194 -16.79 -5.68 12.57
C LEU A 194 -16.25 -5.48 14.00
N ASP A 195 -15.14 -6.16 14.34
CA ASP A 195 -14.49 -6.02 15.64
C ASP A 195 -13.71 -4.69 15.77
N ALA A 196 -13.07 -4.23 14.69
CA ALA A 196 -12.25 -3.02 14.69
C ALA A 196 -13.06 -1.73 14.91
N ARG A 197 -14.32 -1.68 14.45
CA ARG A 197 -15.22 -0.51 14.56
C ARG A 197 -14.63 0.80 14.00
N GLU A 198 -13.69 0.70 13.06
CA GLU A 198 -13.07 1.85 12.39
C GLU A 198 -13.50 1.89 10.93
N SER A 199 -13.89 3.08 10.43
CA SER A 199 -14.25 3.28 9.02
C SER A 199 -13.11 2.92 8.05
N SER A 200 -11.87 3.04 8.50
CA SER A 200 -10.68 2.70 7.70
C SER A 200 -10.36 1.20 7.64
N ALA A 201 -10.98 0.37 8.49
CA ALA A 201 -10.71 -1.07 8.57
C ALA A 201 -10.97 -1.77 7.23
N THR A 202 -12.09 -1.48 6.57
CA THR A 202 -12.44 -2.03 5.26
C THR A 202 -11.38 -1.69 4.21
N SER A 203 -10.92 -0.44 4.15
CA SER A 203 -9.86 -0.05 3.21
C SER A 203 -8.54 -0.76 3.49
N ARG A 204 -8.20 -1.03 4.75
CA ARG A 204 -6.97 -1.76 5.11
C ARG A 204 -7.07 -3.23 4.72
N ILE A 205 -8.23 -3.86 4.92
CA ILE A 205 -8.49 -5.24 4.50
C ILE A 205 -8.43 -5.38 2.97
N HIS A 206 -8.97 -4.43 2.22
CA HIS A 206 -8.83 -4.43 0.76
C HIS A 206 -7.36 -4.45 0.34
N GLU A 207 -6.51 -3.63 0.96
CA GLU A 207 -5.06 -3.62 0.66
C GLU A 207 -4.36 -4.89 1.12
N LEU A 208 -4.79 -5.53 2.21
CA LEU A 208 -4.27 -6.83 2.65
C LEU A 208 -4.62 -7.95 1.67
N LEU A 209 -5.87 -8.01 1.18
CA LEU A 209 -6.28 -8.98 0.17
C LEU A 209 -5.47 -8.81 -1.12
N LYS A 210 -5.22 -7.56 -1.54
CA LYS A 210 -4.30 -7.26 -2.66
C LYS A 210 -2.89 -7.77 -2.37
N TYR A 211 -2.35 -7.48 -1.19
CA TYR A 211 -1.02 -7.93 -0.77
C TYR A 211 -0.88 -9.46 -0.85
N GLN A 212 -1.91 -10.18 -0.42
CA GLN A 212 -1.94 -11.64 -0.39
C GLN A 212 -2.26 -12.29 -1.75
N GLY A 213 -2.68 -11.50 -2.75
CA GLY A 213 -3.05 -12.02 -4.07
C GLY A 213 -4.43 -12.68 -4.12
N GLU A 214 -5.30 -12.38 -3.14
CA GLU A 214 -6.63 -12.96 -3.02
C GLU A 214 -7.66 -12.12 -3.82
N GLU A 215 -7.51 -12.09 -5.16
CA GLU A 215 -8.33 -11.25 -6.04
C GLU A 215 -9.83 -11.56 -5.95
N GLN A 216 -10.19 -12.84 -5.89
CA GLN A 216 -11.60 -13.26 -5.82
C GLN A 216 -12.24 -12.78 -4.51
N LEU A 217 -11.55 -12.96 -3.38
CA LEU A 217 -12.00 -12.50 -2.08
C LEU A 217 -12.06 -10.97 -1.99
N LEU A 218 -11.17 -10.26 -2.69
CA LEU A 218 -11.23 -8.81 -2.80
C LEU A 218 -12.52 -8.35 -3.48
N LYS A 219 -12.93 -9.00 -4.58
CA LYS A 219 -14.18 -8.69 -5.28
C LYS A 219 -15.40 -8.94 -4.40
N GLU A 220 -15.42 -10.07 -3.68
CA GLU A 220 -16.49 -10.40 -2.74
C GLU A 220 -16.56 -9.40 -1.57
N MET A 221 -15.40 -9.03 -0.99
CA MET A 221 -15.32 -8.02 0.07
C MET A 221 -15.81 -6.65 -0.39
N GLN A 222 -15.51 -6.24 -1.62
CA GLN A 222 -15.98 -4.98 -2.19
C GLN A 222 -17.50 -4.95 -2.40
N GLY A 223 -18.11 -6.11 -2.70
CA GLY A 223 -19.56 -6.26 -2.82
C GLY A 223 -20.27 -6.49 -1.48
N TRP A 224 -19.54 -6.73 -0.39
CA TRP A 224 -20.12 -7.02 0.91
C TRP A 224 -20.67 -5.75 1.57
N SER A 225 -21.96 -5.77 1.86
CA SER A 225 -22.60 -4.74 2.69
C SER A 225 -22.40 -5.08 4.15
N ILE A 226 -21.67 -4.21 4.87
CA ILE A 226 -21.39 -4.41 6.29
C ILE A 226 -22.71 -4.36 7.05
N PRO A 227 -23.14 -5.47 7.68
CA PRO A 227 -24.41 -5.49 8.38
C PRO A 227 -24.31 -4.64 9.64
N SER A 228 -25.37 -3.91 9.96
CA SER A 228 -25.45 -3.13 11.21
C SER A 228 -25.87 -4.03 12.36
N PHE A 229 -25.13 -4.02 13.46
CA PHE A 229 -25.53 -4.76 14.66
C PHE A 229 -26.91 -4.27 15.15
N PRO A 230 -27.93 -5.16 15.23
CA PRO A 230 -29.33 -4.74 15.33
C PRO A 230 -29.78 -4.39 16.76
N VAL A 231 -28.93 -4.61 17.78
CA VAL A 231 -29.24 -4.34 19.20
C VAL A 231 -28.46 -3.13 19.71
N THR A 232 -29.15 -2.23 20.41
CA THR A 232 -28.58 -1.03 21.02
C THR A 232 -28.63 -1.09 22.54
N GLY A 233 -27.85 -0.24 23.21
CA GLY A 233 -27.94 -0.11 24.66
C GLY A 233 -29.30 0.39 25.15
N HIS A 234 -30.06 1.09 24.31
CA HIS A 234 -31.43 1.52 24.63
C HIS A 234 -32.39 0.33 24.73
N ASP A 235 -32.21 -0.67 23.86
CA ASP A 235 -33.05 -1.88 23.86
C ASP A 235 -32.88 -2.67 25.16
N LEU A 236 -31.63 -2.77 25.65
CA LEU A 236 -31.35 -3.41 26.93
C LEU A 236 -31.92 -2.63 28.12
N ARG A 237 -31.96 -1.29 28.04
CA ARG A 237 -32.61 -0.46 29.08
C ARG A 237 -34.12 -0.63 29.09
N GLN A 238 -34.77 -0.76 27.93
CA GLN A 238 -36.20 -1.07 27.85
C GLN A 238 -36.54 -2.43 28.47
N MET A 239 -35.58 -3.36 28.49
CA MET A 239 -35.70 -4.66 29.17
C MET A 239 -35.42 -4.60 30.68
N GLY A 240 -35.20 -3.42 31.25
CA GLY A 240 -35.00 -3.22 32.70
C GLY A 240 -33.54 -3.18 33.16
N ILE A 241 -32.57 -3.30 32.26
CA ILE A 241 -31.14 -3.23 32.60
C ILE A 241 -30.70 -1.76 32.65
N SER A 242 -30.64 -1.19 33.84
CA SER A 242 -30.40 0.24 34.06
C SER A 242 -28.93 0.59 34.36
N SER A 243 -28.11 -0.39 34.73
CA SER A 243 -26.69 -0.20 35.04
C SER A 243 -25.83 -0.15 33.77
N GLY A 244 -25.17 0.99 33.53
CA GLY A 244 -24.25 1.14 32.40
C GLY A 244 -23.05 0.20 32.43
N LYS A 245 -22.69 -0.33 33.61
CA LYS A 245 -21.62 -1.32 33.77
C LYS A 245 -21.98 -2.69 33.21
N ASP A 246 -23.28 -3.03 33.18
CA ASP A 246 -23.76 -4.35 32.75
C ASP A 246 -24.17 -4.37 31.27
N ILE A 247 -24.56 -3.20 30.73
CA ILE A 247 -24.93 -3.04 29.30
C ILE A 247 -23.75 -3.36 28.37
N GLY A 248 -22.54 -2.88 28.69
CA GLY A 248 -21.36 -3.08 27.83
C GLY A 248 -21.01 -4.55 27.62
N PRO A 249 -20.79 -5.33 28.70
CA PRO A 249 -20.53 -6.77 28.62
C PRO A 249 -21.66 -7.55 27.93
N LEU A 250 -22.92 -7.21 28.20
CA LEU A 250 -24.05 -7.90 27.59
C LEU A 250 -24.15 -7.63 26.08
N LEU A 251 -23.92 -6.37 25.64
CA LEU A 251 -23.80 -6.06 24.21
C LEU A 251 -22.65 -6.84 23.56
N GLN A 252 -21.54 -7.05 24.27
CA GLN A 252 -20.43 -7.86 23.76
C GLN A 252 -20.84 -9.34 23.60
N GLN A 253 -21.51 -9.93 24.59
CA GLN A 253 -22.04 -11.30 24.49
C GLN A 253 -23.01 -11.46 23.33
N LEU A 254 -23.94 -10.51 23.14
CA LEU A 254 -24.88 -10.55 22.01
C LEU A 254 -24.17 -10.40 20.66
N ARG A 255 -23.10 -9.61 20.58
CA ARG A 255 -22.27 -9.52 19.38
C ARG A 255 -21.57 -10.83 19.07
N GLU A 256 -21.09 -11.54 20.08
CA GLU A 256 -20.50 -12.87 19.88
C GLU A 256 -21.53 -13.88 19.35
N GLN A 257 -22.78 -13.83 19.84
CA GLN A 257 -23.85 -14.68 19.30
C GLN A 257 -24.22 -14.28 17.86
N TRP A 258 -24.33 -12.99 17.59
CA TRP A 258 -24.56 -12.48 16.24
C TRP A 258 -23.44 -12.90 15.27
N LYS A 259 -22.19 -12.85 15.72
CA LYS A 259 -21.00 -13.33 14.98
C LYS A 259 -21.03 -14.85 14.75
N LYS A 260 -21.54 -15.64 15.71
CA LYS A 260 -21.75 -17.10 15.54
C LYS A 260 -22.86 -17.42 14.55
N SER A 261 -23.82 -16.52 14.37
CA SER A 261 -24.88 -16.64 13.37
C SER A 261 -24.52 -16.11 11.99
N ASP A 262 -23.21 -15.89 11.72
CA ASP A 262 -22.72 -15.27 10.49
C ASP A 262 -23.42 -13.95 10.16
N TYR A 263 -23.69 -13.17 11.21
CA TYR A 263 -24.33 -11.85 11.14
C TYR A 263 -25.77 -11.84 10.64
N GLN A 264 -26.46 -12.99 10.65
CA GLN A 264 -27.82 -13.13 10.16
C GLN A 264 -28.89 -12.89 11.23
N MET A 265 -28.58 -13.10 12.52
CA MET A 265 -29.58 -12.96 13.58
C MET A 265 -30.15 -11.53 13.66
N ASN A 266 -31.47 -11.45 13.77
CA ASN A 266 -32.19 -10.19 13.92
C ASN A 266 -32.25 -9.74 15.39
N LYS A 267 -32.82 -8.55 15.61
CA LYS A 267 -32.93 -7.93 16.94
C LYS A 267 -33.69 -8.82 17.94
N GLU A 268 -34.81 -9.40 17.53
CA GLU A 268 -35.68 -10.18 18.40
C GLU A 268 -35.01 -11.48 18.84
N GLU A 269 -34.36 -12.16 17.89
CA GLU A 269 -33.58 -13.37 18.14
C GLU A 269 -32.47 -13.12 19.16
N LEU A 270 -31.69 -12.04 18.99
CA LEU A 270 -30.63 -11.69 19.92
C LEU A 270 -31.18 -11.32 21.31
N LEU A 271 -32.20 -10.48 21.38
CA LEU A 271 -32.80 -10.11 22.68
C LEU A 271 -33.42 -11.31 23.40
N SER A 272 -33.83 -12.37 22.69
CA SER A 272 -34.31 -13.61 23.29
C SER A 272 -33.21 -14.38 24.04
N TYR A 273 -31.94 -14.26 23.64
CA TYR A 273 -30.80 -14.86 24.35
C TYR A 273 -30.54 -14.20 25.70
N VAL A 274 -30.82 -12.90 25.83
CA VAL A 274 -30.72 -12.17 27.10
C VAL A 274 -31.75 -12.67 28.10
N LYS A 275 -32.95 -13.06 27.63
CA LYS A 275 -34.02 -13.59 28.50
C LYS A 275 -33.74 -14.99 29.05
N LYS A 276 -32.77 -15.71 28.48
CA LYS A 276 -32.41 -17.09 28.85
C LYS A 276 -31.20 -17.19 29.78
N ALA A 277 -30.50 -16.08 30.02
CA ALA A 277 -29.34 -15.98 30.92
C ALA A 277 -29.77 -15.39 32.27
#